data_AF-A0A7M5XMD0-F1
#
_entry.id   AF-A0A7M5XMD0-F1
#
_cell.length_a   1.000
_cell.length_b   1.000
_cell.length_c   1.000
_cell.angle_alpha   90.00
_cell.angle_beta   90.00
_cell.angle_gamma   90.00
#
_symmetry.space_group_name_H-M   'P 1'
#
loop_
_entity.id
_entity.type
_entity.pdbx_description
1 polymer ?
#
loop_
_entity_poly.entity_id
_entity_poly.type
_entity_poly.pdbx_seq_one_letter_code
_entity_poly.pdbx_strand_id
1 'polypeptide(L)'
;MPRRRDFNNLYTQFHREKFGSENLETMFNCFEERISNFKANNPDHLMTYQRFEEKDDTPFIFCLLTPLMKRVHEQVKTSAELAFLDSSSNMEEFNLRVFLMVCHNPIGALPLGIIITSDETTDTLVRALDMFISILPKSSFFGRGNDAGPKIIMTDNCSELRDALKHAWPNAILLFCSF
;
A
#
# COMPACT_ATOMS: atom_id res chain seq x y z
N MET A 1 2.45 37.88 -23.73
CA MET A 1 1.92 37.17 -22.55
C MET A 1 1.61 35.73 -22.94
N PRO A 2 1.96 34.74 -22.10
CA PRO A 2 1.59 33.34 -22.31
C PRO A 2 0.07 33.16 -22.34
N ARG A 3 -0.42 32.31 -23.25
CA ARG A 3 -1.85 31.97 -23.40
C ARG A 3 -2.12 30.62 -22.72
N ARG A 4 -3.39 30.33 -22.42
CA ARG A 4 -3.82 29.03 -21.83
C ARG A 4 -3.25 27.81 -22.58
N ARG A 5 -3.18 27.86 -23.92
CA ARG A 5 -2.58 26.80 -24.73
C ARG A 5 -1.09 26.56 -24.43
N ASP A 6 -0.36 27.62 -24.12
CA ASP A 6 1.08 27.54 -23.88
C ASP A 6 1.31 26.86 -22.51
N PHE A 7 0.46 27.14 -21.51
CA PHE A 7 0.44 26.43 -20.23
C PHE A 7 0.02 24.97 -20.37
N ASN A 8 -1.03 24.68 -21.15
CA ASN A 8 -1.46 23.31 -21.39
C ASN A 8 -0.35 22.50 -22.08
N ASN A 9 0.33 23.07 -23.08
CA ASN A 9 1.44 22.40 -23.76
C ASN A 9 2.60 22.10 -22.81
N LEU A 10 2.98 23.06 -21.96
CA LEU A 10 4.01 22.84 -20.93
C LEU A 10 3.57 21.78 -19.91
N TYR A 11 2.30 21.77 -19.51
CA TYR A 11 1.75 20.76 -18.60
C TYR A 11 1.78 19.37 -19.21
N THR A 12 1.35 19.20 -20.47
CA THR A 12 1.40 17.93 -21.19
C THR A 12 2.84 17.45 -21.40
N GLN A 13 3.76 18.36 -21.74
CA GLN A 13 5.17 18.01 -21.90
C GLN A 13 5.79 17.58 -20.56
N PHE A 14 5.54 18.33 -19.49
CA PHE A 14 5.97 17.98 -18.14
C PHE A 14 5.42 16.62 -17.72
N HIS A 15 4.12 16.37 -17.95
CA HIS A 15 3.50 15.08 -17.64
C HIS A 15 4.16 13.94 -18.39
N ARG A 16 4.37 14.12 -19.70
CA ARG A 16 5.01 13.11 -20.55
C ARG A 16 6.44 12.79 -20.10
N GLU A 17 7.22 13.82 -19.79
CA GLU A 17 8.60 13.67 -19.32
C GLU A 17 8.68 13.04 -17.92
N LYS A 18 7.69 13.30 -17.06
CA LYS A 18 7.69 12.78 -15.69
C LYS A 18 7.03 11.42 -15.59
N PHE A 19 5.79 11.26 -16.01
CA PHE A 19 4.95 10.10 -15.71
C PHE A 19 4.82 9.12 -16.89
N GLY A 20 5.44 9.41 -18.03
CA GLY A 20 5.30 8.64 -19.26
C GLY A 20 4.16 9.18 -20.13
N SER A 21 3.95 8.56 -21.29
CA SER A 21 2.86 8.94 -22.19
C SER A 21 1.51 8.41 -21.71
N GLU A 22 0.40 8.84 -22.32
CA GLU A 22 -0.97 8.39 -21.99
C GLU A 22 -1.21 6.88 -22.22
N ASN A 23 -0.21 6.15 -22.75
CA ASN A 23 -0.26 4.70 -22.89
C ASN A 23 0.15 4.01 -21.57
N LEU A 24 -0.73 3.13 -21.08
CA LEU A 24 -0.55 2.28 -19.89
C LEU A 24 0.83 1.58 -19.87
N GLU A 25 1.27 1.04 -21.01
CA GLU A 25 2.55 0.33 -21.10
C GLU A 25 3.73 1.26 -20.82
N THR A 26 3.70 2.47 -21.38
CA THR A 26 4.78 3.44 -21.14
C THR A 26 4.77 3.97 -19.72
N MET A 27 3.57 4.11 -19.12
CA MET A 27 3.41 4.52 -17.72
C MET A 27 4.05 3.48 -16.79
N PHE A 28 3.77 2.19 -16.99
CA PHE A 28 4.39 1.13 -16.18
C PHE A 28 5.89 1.05 -16.38
N ASN A 29 6.40 1.19 -17.61
CA ASN A 29 7.84 1.20 -17.85
C ASN A 29 8.52 2.37 -17.09
N CYS A 30 7.92 3.57 -17.08
CA CYS A 30 8.41 4.68 -16.28
C CYS A 30 8.30 4.42 -14.76
N PHE A 31 7.24 3.75 -14.31
CA PHE A 31 7.06 3.35 -12.92
C PHE A 31 8.14 2.35 -12.46
N GLU A 32 8.43 1.34 -13.27
CA GLU A 32 9.45 0.33 -12.99
C GLU A 32 10.86 0.91 -12.95
N GLU A 33 11.16 1.84 -13.86
CA GLU A 33 12.41 2.59 -13.85
C GLU A 33 12.55 3.40 -12.55
N ARG A 34 11.47 4.09 -12.13
CA ARG A 34 11.44 4.85 -10.87
C ARG A 34 11.60 3.95 -9.65
N ILE A 35 10.93 2.80 -9.61
CA ILE A 35 11.10 1.81 -8.54
C ILE A 35 12.54 1.31 -8.50
N SER A 36 13.13 1.01 -9.65
CA SER A 36 14.50 0.51 -9.74
C SER A 36 15.49 1.55 -9.22
N ASN A 37 15.34 2.81 -9.66
CA ASN A 37 16.13 3.94 -9.18
C ASN A 37 15.92 4.19 -7.68
N PHE A 38 14.69 4.09 -7.18
CA PHE A 38 14.39 4.25 -5.77
C PHE A 38 15.03 3.15 -4.93
N LYS A 39 14.91 1.87 -5.34
CA LYS A 39 15.54 0.71 -4.70
C LYS A 39 17.06 0.85 -4.64
N ALA A 40 17.69 1.28 -5.74
CA ALA A 40 19.14 1.48 -5.80
C ALA A 40 19.63 2.52 -4.79
N ASN A 41 18.86 3.60 -4.59
CA ASN A 41 19.19 4.65 -3.64
C ASN A 41 18.74 4.35 -2.20
N ASN A 42 17.87 3.36 -2.01
CA ASN A 42 17.23 3.07 -0.72
C ASN A 42 17.12 1.55 -0.46
N PRO A 43 18.25 0.83 -0.34
CA PRO A 43 18.28 -0.64 -0.29
C PRO A 43 17.53 -1.24 0.90
N ASP A 44 17.35 -0.46 1.98
CA ASP A 44 16.63 -0.90 3.17
C ASP A 44 15.09 -0.86 3.01
N HIS A 45 14.55 -0.30 1.92
CA HIS A 45 13.11 -0.33 1.68
C HIS A 45 12.72 -1.66 1.06
N LEU A 46 11.70 -2.32 1.61
CA LEU A 46 11.13 -3.52 1.01
C LEU A 46 9.90 -3.09 0.22
N MET A 47 9.82 -3.54 -1.03
CA MET A 47 8.68 -3.23 -1.88
C MET A 47 8.46 -4.32 -2.92
N THR A 48 7.20 -4.58 -3.19
CA THR A 48 6.72 -5.51 -4.21
C THR A 48 5.54 -4.90 -4.94
N TYR A 49 5.31 -5.30 -6.19
CA TYR A 49 4.22 -4.77 -6.99
C TYR A 49 3.75 -5.78 -8.04
N GLN A 50 2.52 -5.57 -8.49
CA GLN A 50 1.86 -6.28 -9.58
C GLN A 50 1.38 -5.24 -10.59
N ARG A 51 1.71 -5.44 -11.88
CA ARG A 51 1.22 -4.59 -12.96
C ARG A 51 -0.28 -4.76 -13.14
N PHE A 52 -0.94 -3.71 -13.60
CA PHE A 52 -2.32 -3.80 -14.06
C PHE A 52 -2.34 -4.39 -15.47
N GLU A 53 -3.15 -5.41 -15.70
CA GLU A 53 -3.34 -6.03 -17.01
C GLU A 53 -4.84 -6.10 -17.32
N GLU A 54 -5.30 -5.30 -18.28
CA GLU A 54 -6.72 -5.19 -18.65
C GLU A 54 -7.30 -6.51 -19.20
N LYS A 55 -6.48 -7.29 -19.91
CA LYS A 55 -6.93 -8.54 -20.56
C LYS A 55 -7.26 -9.65 -19.58
N ASP A 56 -6.50 -9.73 -18.50
CA ASP A 56 -6.59 -10.77 -17.48
C ASP A 56 -7.31 -10.28 -16.22
N ASP A 57 -7.91 -9.07 -16.29
CA ASP A 57 -8.55 -8.38 -15.16
C ASP A 57 -7.66 -8.34 -13.91
N THR A 58 -6.35 -8.18 -14.13
CA THR A 58 -5.36 -8.23 -13.06
C THR A 58 -5.20 -6.84 -12.47
N PRO A 59 -5.48 -6.65 -11.17
CA PRO A 59 -5.43 -5.34 -10.54
C PRO A 59 -3.99 -4.85 -10.37
N PHE A 60 -3.81 -3.53 -10.34
CA PHE A 60 -2.56 -2.95 -9.84
C PHE A 60 -2.48 -3.16 -8.33
N ILE A 61 -1.32 -3.61 -7.85
CA ILE A 61 -1.01 -3.72 -6.42
C ILE A 61 0.42 -3.21 -6.20
N PHE A 62 0.62 -2.38 -5.19
CA PHE A 62 1.95 -1.95 -4.76
C PHE A 62 2.03 -1.95 -3.23
N CYS A 63 3.03 -2.63 -2.68
CA CYS A 63 3.28 -2.72 -1.24
C CYS A 63 4.63 -2.11 -0.92
N LEU A 64 4.70 -1.31 0.16
CA LEU A 64 5.91 -0.63 0.59
C LEU A 64 6.10 -0.74 2.10
N LEU A 65 7.34 -1.07 2.49
CA LEU A 65 7.82 -1.08 3.85
C LEU A 65 9.12 -0.26 3.95
N THR A 66 9.04 0.84 4.69
CA THR A 66 10.20 1.70 4.96
C THR A 66 11.04 1.14 6.12
N PRO A 67 12.30 1.59 6.28
CA PRO A 67 13.13 1.23 7.44
C PRO A 67 12.49 1.59 8.78
N LEU A 68 11.71 2.67 8.82
CA LEU A 68 10.94 3.05 10.00
C LEU A 68 9.85 2.01 10.30
N MET A 69 9.06 1.62 9.30
CA MET A 69 8.01 0.60 9.46
C MET A 69 8.59 -0.74 9.93
N LYS A 70 9.71 -1.18 9.35
CA LYS A 70 10.45 -2.37 9.82
C LYS A 70 10.80 -2.28 11.30
N ARG A 71 11.36 -1.15 11.73
CA ARG A 71 11.73 -0.92 13.13
C ARG A 71 10.52 -0.93 14.05
N VAL A 72 9.39 -0.38 13.62
CA VAL A 72 8.13 -0.41 14.39
C VAL A 72 7.68 -1.86 14.57
N HIS A 73 7.65 -2.65 13.50
CA HIS A 73 7.32 -4.07 13.58
C HIS A 73 8.22 -4.84 14.55
N GLU A 74 9.51 -4.54 14.62
CA GLU A 74 10.47 -5.25 15.46
C GLU A 74 10.47 -4.81 16.93
N GLN A 75 10.32 -3.51 17.19
CA GLN A 75 10.61 -2.93 18.49
C GLN A 75 9.37 -2.45 19.24
N VAL A 76 8.24 -2.25 18.55
CA VAL A 76 7.03 -1.68 19.15
C VAL A 76 6.04 -2.79 19.43
N LYS A 77 5.87 -3.12 20.72
CA LYS A 77 4.95 -4.16 21.18
C LYS A 77 3.50 -3.96 20.73
N THR A 78 3.05 -2.71 20.64
CA THR A 78 1.67 -2.43 20.22
C THR A 78 1.40 -2.85 18.76
N SER A 79 2.43 -2.99 17.91
CA SER A 79 2.27 -3.58 16.57
C SER A 79 1.71 -5.00 16.59
N ALA A 80 2.00 -5.77 17.65
CA ALA A 80 1.46 -7.11 17.89
C ALA A 80 0.06 -7.11 18.51
N GLU A 81 -0.33 -6.03 19.18
CA GLU A 81 -1.52 -5.99 20.02
C GLU A 81 -2.71 -5.41 19.25
N LEU A 82 -2.51 -4.27 18.60
CA LEU A 82 -3.55 -3.53 17.90
C LEU A 82 -2.98 -2.84 16.66
N ALA A 83 -3.49 -3.23 15.51
CA ALA A 83 -3.26 -2.54 14.25
C ALA A 83 -4.55 -1.86 13.77
N PHE A 84 -4.40 -0.75 13.06
CA PHE A 84 -5.44 -0.12 12.27
C PHE A 84 -5.08 -0.29 10.80
N LEU A 85 -6.06 -0.63 9.98
CA LEU A 85 -5.91 -0.64 8.53
C LEU A 85 -7.10 0.11 7.94
N ASP A 86 -6.80 1.22 7.29
CA ASP A 86 -7.81 2.10 6.73
C ASP A 86 -7.39 2.56 5.33
N SER A 87 -8.38 2.81 4.47
CA SER A 87 -8.15 3.33 3.13
C SER A 87 -8.26 4.86 3.15
N SER A 88 -7.39 5.53 2.39
CA SER A 88 -7.61 6.93 2.05
C SER A 88 -8.73 7.02 1.01
N SER A 89 -9.46 8.13 1.02
CA SER A 89 -10.35 8.50 -0.09
C SER A 89 -9.63 8.43 -1.45
N ASN A 90 -10.38 8.20 -2.53
CA ASN A 90 -9.88 7.95 -3.89
C ASN A 90 -8.86 9.02 -4.32
N MET A 91 -7.76 8.58 -4.93
CA MET A 91 -6.89 9.48 -5.68
C MET A 91 -7.45 9.61 -7.10
N GLU A 92 -7.96 10.81 -7.44
CA GLU A 92 -8.89 11.07 -8.56
C GLU A 92 -8.38 10.68 -9.95
N GLU A 93 -7.07 10.61 -10.20
CA GLU A 93 -6.54 10.44 -11.56
C GLU A 93 -6.60 8.98 -12.06
N PHE A 94 -6.56 7.99 -11.16
CA PHE A 94 -6.53 6.56 -11.53
C PHE A 94 -7.36 5.66 -10.59
N ASN A 95 -8.25 6.26 -9.79
CA ASN A 95 -9.04 5.54 -8.79
C ASN A 95 -8.20 4.67 -7.83
N LEU A 96 -6.94 5.07 -7.60
CA LEU A 96 -6.04 4.34 -6.71
C LEU A 96 -6.49 4.52 -5.26
N ARG A 97 -6.35 3.44 -4.51
CA ARG A 97 -6.69 3.35 -3.09
C ARG A 97 -5.44 3.10 -2.30
N VAL A 98 -5.18 3.94 -1.31
CA VAL A 98 -4.01 3.82 -0.45
C VAL A 98 -4.49 3.33 0.91
N PHE A 99 -4.09 2.12 1.28
CA PHE A 99 -4.31 1.58 2.60
C PHE A 99 -3.06 1.82 3.45
N LEU A 100 -3.26 2.42 4.62
CA LEU A 100 -2.20 2.65 5.59
C LEU A 100 -2.44 1.75 6.80
N MET A 101 -1.49 0.85 7.05
CA MET A 101 -1.47 0.07 8.27
C MET A 101 -0.69 0.83 9.34
N VAL A 102 -1.27 1.02 10.53
CA VAL A 102 -0.60 1.68 11.66
C VAL A 102 -0.85 0.95 12.98
N CYS A 103 -0.02 1.19 13.99
CA CYS A 103 -0.31 0.79 15.37
C CYS A 103 -0.34 2.02 16.29
N HIS A 104 -1.08 1.91 17.39
CA HIS A 104 -1.10 2.95 18.41
C HIS A 104 0.24 3.05 19.16
N ASN A 105 0.66 4.27 19.48
CA ASN A 105 1.72 4.55 20.43
C ASN A 105 1.36 5.82 21.24
N PRO A 106 1.88 6.00 22.48
CA PRO A 106 1.65 7.22 23.25
C PRO A 106 1.96 8.54 22.54
N ILE A 107 2.88 8.53 21.56
CA ILE A 107 3.21 9.73 20.75
C ILE A 107 2.36 9.88 19.48
N GLY A 108 1.41 8.97 19.23
CA GLY A 108 0.57 8.95 18.02
C GLY A 108 0.61 7.61 17.28
N ALA A 109 0.02 7.58 16.09
CA ALA A 109 0.05 6.39 15.24
C ALA A 109 1.43 6.19 14.61
N LEU A 110 1.96 4.97 14.70
CA LEU A 110 3.22 4.58 14.05
C LEU A 110 2.92 3.68 12.84
N PRO A 111 3.60 3.89 11.70
CA PRO A 111 3.31 3.15 10.48
C PRO A 111 3.84 1.72 10.52
N LEU A 112 3.03 0.79 10.02
CA LEU A 112 3.36 -0.61 9.80
C LEU A 112 3.53 -0.92 8.31
N GLY A 113 2.82 -0.25 7.41
CA GLY A 113 2.97 -0.50 5.99
C GLY A 113 2.02 0.31 5.12
N ILE A 114 2.32 0.35 3.82
CA ILE A 114 1.47 0.97 2.81
C ILE A 114 1.14 -0.07 1.75
N ILE A 115 -0.14 -0.14 1.38
CA ILE A 115 -0.65 -0.93 0.26
C ILE A 115 -1.40 0.01 -0.67
N ILE A 116 -1.17 -0.08 -1.97
CA ILE A 116 -1.86 0.71 -2.98
C ILE A 116 -2.51 -0.24 -3.98
N THR A 117 -3.79 -0.07 -4.28
CA THR A 117 -4.52 -0.91 -5.23
C THR A 117 -5.30 -0.07 -6.25
N SER A 118 -5.63 -0.67 -7.41
CA SER A 118 -6.53 -0.05 -8.41
C SER A 118 -8.01 -0.21 -8.09
N ASP A 119 -8.38 -1.16 -7.23
CA ASP A 119 -9.74 -1.43 -6.77
C ASP A 119 -9.75 -1.99 -5.35
N GLU A 120 -10.94 -2.17 -4.79
CA GLU A 120 -11.17 -2.63 -3.41
C GLU A 120 -11.96 -3.95 -3.37
N THR A 121 -11.91 -4.75 -4.44
CA THR A 121 -12.57 -6.06 -4.42
C THR A 121 -11.87 -6.98 -3.41
N THR A 122 -12.62 -7.90 -2.79
CA THR A 122 -12.06 -8.85 -1.80
C THR A 122 -10.87 -9.62 -2.35
N ASP A 123 -10.93 -10.04 -3.62
CA ASP A 123 -9.87 -10.83 -4.28
C ASP A 123 -8.58 -9.99 -4.48
N THR A 124 -8.72 -8.73 -4.91
CA THR A 124 -7.59 -7.78 -4.98
C THR A 124 -6.98 -7.54 -3.61
N LEU A 125 -7.80 -7.34 -2.58
CA LEU A 125 -7.33 -7.07 -1.22
C LEU A 125 -6.66 -8.30 -0.58
N VAL A 126 -7.16 -9.52 -0.84
CA VAL A 126 -6.50 -10.76 -0.43
C VAL A 126 -5.11 -10.85 -1.07
N ARG A 127 -5.02 -10.72 -2.40
CA ARG A 127 -3.72 -10.71 -3.10
C ARG A 127 -2.79 -9.63 -2.56
N ALA A 128 -3.31 -8.44 -2.29
CA ALA A 128 -2.51 -7.33 -1.78
C ALA A 128 -1.97 -7.59 -0.37
N LEU A 129 -2.77 -8.18 0.51
CA LEU A 129 -2.32 -8.59 1.84
C LEU A 129 -1.30 -9.72 1.78
N ASP A 130 -1.48 -10.72 0.91
CA ASP A 130 -0.49 -11.78 0.71
C ASP A 130 0.85 -11.23 0.23
N MET A 131 0.81 -10.32 -0.76
CA MET A 131 1.99 -9.60 -1.24
C MET A 131 2.64 -8.77 -0.14
N PHE A 132 1.85 -8.06 0.67
CA PHE A 132 2.35 -7.30 1.81
C PHE A 132 3.02 -8.19 2.86
N ILE A 133 2.39 -9.30 3.24
CA ILE A 133 2.91 -10.29 4.19
C ILE A 133 4.23 -10.90 3.68
N SER A 134 4.35 -11.12 2.38
CA SER A 134 5.57 -11.69 1.77
C SER A 134 6.82 -10.81 1.93
N ILE A 135 6.64 -9.49 2.06
CA ILE A 135 7.76 -8.54 2.24
C ILE A 135 8.03 -8.22 3.71
N LEU A 136 7.20 -8.67 4.65
CA LEU A 136 7.40 -8.42 6.07
C LEU A 136 8.63 -9.17 6.61
N PRO A 137 9.49 -8.53 7.42
CA PRO A 137 10.56 -9.22 8.15
C PRO A 137 10.01 -10.36 9.02
N LYS A 138 10.75 -11.47 9.18
CA LYS A 138 10.31 -12.59 10.04
C LYS A 138 10.03 -12.20 11.49
N SER A 139 10.70 -11.15 11.96
CA SER A 139 10.56 -10.53 13.28
C SER A 139 9.31 -9.65 13.43
N SER A 140 8.43 -9.60 12.42
CA SER A 140 7.30 -8.67 12.40
C SER A 140 6.30 -8.91 13.51
N PHE A 141 5.59 -7.82 13.85
CA PHE A 141 4.57 -7.80 14.89
C PHE A 141 5.15 -8.26 16.23
N PHE A 142 6.24 -7.60 16.64
CA PHE A 142 6.97 -7.86 17.88
C PHE A 142 7.29 -9.35 18.09
N GLY A 143 7.74 -10.02 17.02
CA GLY A 143 8.09 -11.44 17.04
C GLY A 143 6.93 -12.43 17.01
N ARG A 144 5.68 -11.98 16.81
CA ARG A 144 4.54 -12.90 16.56
C ARG A 144 4.66 -13.60 15.21
N GLY A 145 5.35 -12.99 14.26
CA GLY A 145 5.55 -13.52 12.92
C GLY A 145 4.42 -13.13 11.96
N ASN A 146 4.71 -13.27 10.66
CA ASN A 146 3.88 -12.77 9.58
C ASN A 146 2.51 -13.46 9.51
N ASP A 147 2.45 -14.77 9.75
CA ASP A 147 1.22 -15.56 9.69
C ASP A 147 0.28 -15.30 10.89
N ALA A 148 0.85 -14.97 12.06
CA ALA A 148 0.08 -14.73 13.26
C ALA A 148 -0.47 -13.30 13.35
N GLY A 149 0.23 -12.34 12.71
CA GLY A 149 -0.19 -10.95 12.60
C GLY A 149 -0.41 -10.24 13.95
N PRO A 150 -1.10 -9.09 13.93
CA PRO A 150 -1.60 -8.43 15.14
C PRO A 150 -2.76 -9.24 15.76
N LYS A 151 -2.96 -9.11 17.09
CA LYS A 151 -4.09 -9.77 17.77
C LYS A 151 -5.44 -9.14 17.45
N ILE A 152 -5.46 -7.82 17.30
CA ILE A 152 -6.66 -7.04 17.03
C ILE A 152 -6.39 -6.16 15.82
N ILE A 153 -7.35 -6.11 14.90
CA ILE A 153 -7.31 -5.21 13.75
C ILE A 153 -8.57 -4.35 13.78
N MET A 154 -8.37 -3.04 13.79
CA MET A 154 -9.43 -2.04 13.65
C MET A 154 -9.47 -1.56 12.20
N THR A 155 -10.65 -1.59 11.61
CA THR A 155 -10.86 -1.20 10.22
C THR A 155 -12.26 -0.61 10.03
N ASP A 156 -12.51 0.03 8.90
CA ASP A 156 -13.80 0.62 8.57
C ASP A 156 -14.89 -0.46 8.35
N ASN A 157 -16.12 -0.04 8.05
CA ASN A 157 -17.21 -0.98 7.76
C ASN A 157 -17.22 -1.41 6.28
N CYS A 158 -16.05 -1.75 5.73
CA CYS A 158 -15.92 -2.32 4.40
C CYS A 158 -15.95 -3.86 4.47
N SER A 159 -16.93 -4.49 3.82
CA SER A 159 -17.06 -5.95 3.80
C SER A 159 -15.84 -6.63 3.17
N GLU A 160 -15.36 -6.06 2.08
CA GLU A 160 -14.29 -6.59 1.24
C GLU A 160 -12.97 -6.61 2.01
N LEU A 161 -12.65 -5.49 2.68
CA LEU A 161 -11.45 -5.40 3.52
C LEU A 161 -11.54 -6.32 4.73
N ARG A 162 -12.70 -6.42 5.37
CA ARG A 162 -12.90 -7.32 6.52
C ARG A 162 -12.73 -8.78 6.13
N ASP A 163 -13.21 -9.19 4.96
CA ASP A 163 -13.06 -10.57 4.50
C ASP A 163 -11.62 -10.87 4.05
N ALA A 164 -10.94 -9.92 3.41
CA ALA A 164 -9.52 -10.03 3.11
C ALA A 164 -8.65 -10.14 4.39
N LEU A 165 -8.97 -9.37 5.43
CA LEU A 165 -8.28 -9.44 6.73
C LEU A 165 -8.50 -10.79 7.44
N LYS A 166 -9.69 -11.39 7.36
CA LYS A 166 -9.95 -12.74 7.89
C LYS A 166 -9.16 -13.80 7.13
N HIS A 167 -8.92 -13.60 5.84
CA HIS A 167 -8.07 -14.49 5.05
C HIS A 167 -6.61 -14.39 5.50
N ALA A 168 -6.09 -13.16 5.57
CA ALA A 168 -4.69 -12.89 5.91
C ALA A 168 -4.34 -13.30 7.36
N TRP A 169 -5.22 -12.99 8.32
CA TRP A 169 -5.02 -13.29 9.74
C TRP A 169 -6.29 -13.85 10.40
N PRO A 170 -6.59 -15.14 10.19
CA PRO A 170 -7.85 -15.77 10.65
C PRO A 170 -8.07 -15.74 12.18
N ASN A 171 -6.98 -15.61 12.95
CA ASN A 171 -7.00 -15.60 14.41
C ASN A 171 -7.07 -14.18 14.99
N ALA A 172 -7.03 -13.14 14.17
CA ALA A 172 -7.14 -11.75 14.62
C ALA A 172 -8.60 -11.39 14.92
N ILE A 173 -8.82 -10.64 15.99
CA ILE A 173 -10.14 -10.08 16.30
C ILE A 173 -10.32 -8.81 15.47
N LEU A 174 -11.34 -8.79 14.61
CA LEU A 174 -11.69 -7.59 13.84
C LEU A 174 -12.67 -6.71 14.61
N LEU A 175 -12.33 -5.44 14.76
CA LEU A 175 -13.16 -4.42 15.40
C LEU A 175 -13.48 -3.30 14.41
N PHE A 176 -14.66 -2.72 14.53
CA PHE A 176 -15.07 -1.57 13.74
C PHE A 176 -14.40 -0.29 14.26
N CYS A 177 -13.80 0.48 13.35
CA CYS A 177 -13.30 1.82 13.60
C CYS A 177 -14.43 2.84 13.40
N SER A 178 -14.82 3.55 14.46
CA SER A 178 -15.90 4.54 14.43
C SER A 178 -15.43 6.00 14.27
N PHE A 179 -14.14 6.20 13.96
CA PHE A 179 -13.49 7.51 13.92
C PHE A 179 -13.36 8.05 12.50
#